data_AF-A0A2W6ZLG8-F1
#
_entry.id   AF-A0A2W6ZLG8-F1
#
_cell.length_a   1.000
_cell.length_b   1.000
_cell.length_c   1.000
_cell.angle_alpha   90.00
_cell.angle_beta   90.00
_cell.angle_gamma   90.00
#
_symmetry.space_group_name_H-M   'P 1'
#
loop_
_entity.id
_entity.type
_entity.pdbx_description
1 polymer ?
#
loop_
_entity_poly.entity_id
_entity_poly.type
_entity_poly.pdbx_seq_one_letter_code
_entity_poly.pdbx_strand_id
1 'polypeptide(L)'
;MSDSSETIDLSELSDEALLEICRAAEVIACECPGYLARLLRQVRTFRSYTTSCIEQFPSDAETHLWLAERATQVEDILLQTMIELMQKEDLINDNQQVSLDRLSERARATMLKQVGMS
;
A
#
# COMPACT_ATOMS: atom_id res chain seq x y z
N MET A 1 27.20 4.44 12.43
CA MET A 1 25.73 4.53 12.50
C MET A 1 25.26 4.07 11.15
N SER A 2 24.75 2.84 11.06
CA SER A 2 24.41 2.21 9.79
C SER A 2 23.15 2.87 9.25
N ASP A 3 23.31 3.65 8.20
CA ASP A 3 22.26 4.29 7.42
C ASP A 3 21.65 3.21 6.53
N SER A 4 20.74 2.43 7.10
CA SER A 4 19.99 1.44 6.35
C SER A 4 18.88 2.19 5.63
N SER A 5 19.13 2.66 4.41
CA SER A 5 18.08 3.13 3.51
C SER A 5 17.06 2.00 3.38
N GLU A 6 15.89 2.19 3.97
CA GLU A 6 14.89 1.15 4.14
C GLU A 6 14.11 1.04 2.83
N THR A 7 14.55 0.09 2.01
CA THR A 7 13.98 -0.21 0.70
C THR A 7 12.95 -1.32 0.83
N ILE A 8 11.71 -1.09 0.38
CA ILE A 8 10.63 -2.09 0.39
C ILE A 8 10.50 -2.70 -1.00
N ASP A 9 10.59 -4.03 -1.11
CA ASP A 9 10.33 -4.75 -2.37
C ASP A 9 8.83 -4.70 -2.72
N LEU A 10 8.50 -4.22 -3.93
CA LEU A 10 7.12 -4.09 -4.41
C LEU A 10 6.43 -5.43 -4.65
N SER A 11 7.19 -6.48 -5.00
CA SER A 11 6.66 -7.82 -5.21
C SER A 11 6.17 -8.46 -3.91
N GLU A 12 6.64 -7.94 -2.77
CA GLU A 12 6.24 -8.31 -1.42
C GLU A 12 5.73 -7.08 -0.67
N LEU A 13 4.73 -6.37 -1.21
CA LEU A 13 3.97 -5.37 -0.43
C LEU A 13 3.18 -6.06 0.69
N SER A 14 3.90 -6.54 1.70
CA SER A 14 3.38 -7.17 2.91
C SER A 14 2.55 -6.17 3.71
N ASP A 15 1.80 -6.65 4.69
CA ASP A 15 1.02 -5.74 5.54
C ASP A 15 1.94 -4.79 6.34
N GLU A 16 3.15 -5.23 6.70
CA GLU A 16 4.19 -4.41 7.33
C GLU A 16 4.66 -3.30 6.39
N ALA A 17 4.95 -3.64 5.12
CA ALA A 17 5.31 -2.65 4.11
C ALA A 17 4.22 -1.58 3.91
N LEU A 18 2.95 -1.99 3.91
CA LEU A 18 1.82 -1.06 3.82
C LEU A 18 1.70 -0.15 5.04
N LEU A 19 2.04 -0.65 6.23
CA LEU A 19 2.07 0.16 7.45
C LEU A 19 3.16 1.22 7.39
N GLU A 20 4.35 0.88 6.89
CA GLU A 20 5.42 1.87 6.71
C GLU A 20 5.06 2.93 5.66
N ILE A 21 4.42 2.53 4.55
CA ILE A 21 3.87 3.48 3.57
C ILE A 21 2.84 4.40 4.22
N CYS A 22 1.94 3.88 5.06
CA CYS A 22 0.97 4.71 5.79
C CYS A 22 1.66 5.72 6.72
N ARG A 23 2.66 5.28 7.50
CA ARG A 23 3.42 6.14 8.41
C ARG A 23 4.18 7.24 7.67
N ALA A 24 4.81 6.89 6.55
CA ALA A 24 5.51 7.87 5.70
C ALA A 24 4.53 8.86 5.06
N ALA A 25 3.33 8.42 4.67
CA ALA A 25 2.31 9.26 4.06
C ALA A 25 1.74 10.33 4.99
N GLU A 26 1.70 10.11 6.32
CA GLU A 26 1.33 11.16 7.29
C GLU A 26 2.29 12.37 7.26
N VAL A 27 3.48 12.19 6.69
CA VAL A 27 4.49 13.26 6.51
C VAL A 27 4.40 13.89 5.11
N ILE A 28 3.71 13.26 4.15
CA ILE A 28 3.58 13.69 2.74
C ILE A 28 2.33 14.55 2.54
N ALA A 29 2.46 15.62 1.75
CA ALA A 29 1.36 16.54 1.46
C ALA A 29 0.16 15.89 0.72
N CYS A 30 0.36 14.78 -0.01
CA CYS A 30 -0.69 13.91 -0.56
C CYS A 30 -0.84 12.70 0.36
N GLU A 31 -2.01 12.54 0.98
CA GLU A 31 -2.34 11.35 1.77
C GLU A 31 -2.62 10.11 0.90
N CYS A 32 -2.52 10.25 -0.42
CA CYS A 32 -2.95 9.33 -1.46
C CYS A 32 -2.33 7.93 -1.31
N PRO A 33 -1.01 7.77 -1.07
CA PRO A 33 -0.42 6.47 -0.74
C PRO A 33 -1.01 5.83 0.52
N GLY A 34 -1.23 6.62 1.57
CA GLY A 34 -1.81 6.13 2.82
C GLY A 34 -3.26 5.67 2.68
N TYR A 35 -4.05 6.32 1.83
CA TYR A 35 -5.40 5.85 1.48
C TYR A 35 -5.37 4.52 0.74
N LEU A 36 -4.52 4.38 -0.28
CA LEU A 36 -4.40 3.13 -1.04
C LEU A 36 -3.93 1.97 -0.16
N ALA A 37 -2.95 2.20 0.71
CA ALA A 37 -2.44 1.19 1.64
C ALA A 37 -3.52 0.71 2.63
N ARG A 38 -4.35 1.63 3.14
CA ARG A 38 -5.50 1.28 4.00
C ARG A 38 -6.56 0.48 3.26
N LEU A 39 -6.91 0.87 2.04
CA LEU A 39 -7.86 0.13 1.21
C LEU A 39 -7.37 -1.30 0.96
N LEU A 40 -6.10 -1.44 0.59
CA LEU A 40 -5.48 -2.75 0.33
C LEU A 40 -5.53 -3.65 1.57
N ARG A 41 -5.20 -3.11 2.76
CA ARG A 41 -5.31 -3.85 4.03
C ARG A 41 -6.75 -4.25 4.37
N GLN A 42 -7.73 -3.38 4.11
CA GLN A 42 -9.15 -3.70 4.32
C GLN A 42 -9.61 -4.82 3.39
N VAL A 43 -9.19 -4.80 2.12
CA VAL A 43 -9.54 -5.83 1.13
C VAL A 43 -8.91 -7.18 1.51
N ARG A 44 -7.64 -7.19 1.94
CA ARG A 44 -6.99 -8.40 2.47
C ARG A 44 -7.71 -8.97 3.69
N THR A 45 -8.10 -8.10 4.62
CA THR A 45 -8.88 -8.50 5.80
C THR A 45 -10.22 -9.11 5.40
N PHE A 46 -10.93 -8.48 4.45
CA PHE A 46 -12.18 -8.98 3.92
C PHE A 46 -12.00 -10.36 3.25
N ARG A 47 -10.98 -10.53 2.40
CA ARG A 47 -10.66 -11.83 1.78
C ARG A 47 -10.46 -12.91 2.84
N SER A 48 -9.58 -12.68 3.82
CA SER A 48 -9.31 -13.65 4.90
C SER A 48 -10.57 -14.00 5.69
N TYR A 49 -11.40 -13.00 6.00
CA TYR A 49 -12.69 -13.23 6.65
C TYR A 49 -13.60 -14.12 5.81
N THR A 50 -13.80 -13.79 4.52
CA THR A 50 -14.66 -14.57 3.62
C THR A 50 -14.18 -16.01 3.43
N THR A 51 -12.85 -16.23 3.38
CA THR A 51 -12.28 -17.59 3.35
C THR A 51 -12.62 -18.37 4.62
N SER A 52 -12.55 -17.73 5.80
CA SER A 52 -12.91 -18.38 7.07
C SER A 52 -14.39 -18.72 7.19
N CYS A 53 -15.26 -18.02 6.46
CA CYS A 53 -16.70 -18.28 6.45
C CYS A 53 -17.07 -19.56 5.72
N ILE A 54 -16.23 -20.06 4.81
CA ILE A 54 -16.49 -21.30 4.05
C ILE A 54 -16.66 -22.50 5.00
N GLU A 55 -15.83 -22.59 6.04
CA GLU A 55 -15.88 -23.65 7.04
C GLU A 55 -17.00 -23.40 8.07
N GLN A 56 -17.25 -22.13 8.43
CA GLN A 56 -18.26 -21.76 9.42
C GLN A 56 -19.70 -21.88 8.90
N PHE A 57 -19.90 -21.65 7.60
CA PHE A 57 -21.21 -21.65 6.93
C PHE A 57 -21.18 -22.49 5.64
N PRO A 58 -21.10 -23.83 5.74
CA PRO A 58 -20.93 -24.70 4.57
C PRO A 58 -22.09 -24.62 3.56
N SER A 59 -23.30 -24.27 4.02
CA SER A 59 -24.47 -24.05 3.16
C SER A 59 -24.29 -22.90 2.17
N ASP A 60 -23.45 -21.93 2.51
CA ASP A 60 -23.23 -20.69 1.76
C ASP A 60 -21.81 -20.63 1.19
N ALA A 61 -21.09 -21.76 1.19
CA ALA A 61 -19.69 -21.88 0.79
C ALA A 61 -19.43 -21.34 -0.62
N GLU A 62 -20.33 -21.59 -1.59
CA GLU A 62 -20.19 -21.08 -2.96
C GLU A 62 -20.19 -19.55 -3.00
N THR A 63 -21.09 -18.91 -2.27
CA THR A 63 -21.15 -17.45 -2.15
C THR A 63 -19.86 -16.91 -1.52
N HIS A 64 -19.35 -17.56 -0.48
CA HIS A 64 -18.13 -17.14 0.20
C HIS A 64 -16.86 -17.32 -0.66
N LEU A 65 -16.78 -18.41 -1.42
CA LEU A 65 -15.72 -18.62 -2.42
C LEU A 65 -15.75 -17.51 -3.48
N TRP A 66 -16.93 -17.20 -4.01
CA TRP A 66 -17.09 -16.12 -4.98
C TRP A 66 -16.66 -14.76 -4.39
N LEU A 67 -17.06 -14.44 -3.15
CA LEU A 67 -16.64 -13.21 -2.47
C LEU A 67 -15.11 -13.14 -2.26
N ALA A 68 -14.49 -14.25 -1.85
CA ALA A 68 -13.04 -14.32 -1.68
C ALA A 68 -12.30 -14.10 -3.01
N GLU A 69 -12.81 -14.66 -4.11
CA GLU A 69 -12.26 -14.43 -5.45
C GLU A 69 -12.42 -12.98 -5.90
N ARG A 70 -13.59 -12.36 -5.65
CA ARG A 70 -13.79 -10.93 -5.92
C ARG A 70 -12.83 -10.06 -5.11
N ALA A 71 -12.59 -10.39 -3.84
CA ALA A 71 -11.64 -9.68 -3.00
C ALA A 71 -10.21 -9.75 -3.55
N THR A 72 -9.77 -10.92 -4.03
CA THR A 72 -8.46 -11.07 -4.70
C THR A 72 -8.34 -10.15 -5.91
N GLN A 73 -9.38 -10.04 -6.75
CA GLN A 73 -9.31 -9.17 -7.93
C GLN A 73 -9.24 -7.68 -7.57
N VAL A 74 -9.93 -7.27 -6.50
CA VAL A 74 -9.81 -5.90 -5.98
C VAL A 74 -8.42 -5.65 -5.41
N GLU A 75 -7.84 -6.64 -4.72
CA GLU A 75 -6.46 -6.57 -4.21
C GLU A 75 -5.48 -6.34 -5.35
N ASP A 76 -5.57 -7.10 -6.45
CA ASP A 76 -4.70 -6.98 -7.61
C ASP A 76 -4.77 -5.57 -8.24
N ILE A 77 -5.99 -5.02 -8.39
CA ILE A 77 -6.19 -3.66 -8.91
C ILE A 77 -5.55 -2.62 -8.00
N LEU A 78 -5.76 -2.72 -6.69
CA LEU A 78 -5.20 -1.79 -5.71
C LEU A 78 -3.67 -1.88 -5.64
N LEU A 79 -3.12 -3.08 -5.70
CA LEU A 79 -1.69 -3.33 -5.72
C LEU A 79 -1.05 -2.70 -6.97
N GLN A 80 -1.62 -2.96 -8.14
CA GLN A 80 -1.17 -2.38 -9.40
C GLN A 80 -1.24 -0.84 -9.36
N THR A 81 -2.34 -0.30 -8.81
CA THR A 81 -2.51 1.16 -8.65
C THR A 81 -1.44 1.76 -7.74
N MET A 82 -1.09 1.08 -6.63
CA MET A 82 -0.03 1.50 -5.73
C MET A 82 1.33 1.51 -6.45
N ILE A 83 1.66 0.44 -7.18
CA ILE A 83 2.90 0.34 -7.94
C ILE A 83 2.99 1.49 -8.95
N GLU A 84 1.93 1.73 -9.72
CA GLU A 84 1.90 2.80 -10.72
C GLU A 84 1.99 4.19 -10.10
N LEU A 85 1.34 4.42 -8.95
CA LEU A 85 1.49 5.67 -8.20
C LEU A 85 2.96 5.87 -7.80
N MET A 86 3.58 4.86 -7.19
CA MET A 86 4.97 4.94 -6.77
C MET A 86 5.93 5.17 -7.95
N GLN A 87 5.62 4.65 -9.14
CA GLN A 87 6.40 4.88 -10.37
C GLN A 87 6.25 6.31 -10.85
N LYS A 88 5.01 6.84 -10.91
CA LYS A 88 4.73 8.22 -11.34
C LYS A 88 5.36 9.26 -10.43
N GLU A 89 5.58 8.88 -9.18
CA GLU A 89 6.16 9.71 -8.14
C GLU A 89 7.70 9.55 -8.06
N ASP A 90 8.34 8.79 -8.95
CA ASP A 90 9.79 8.49 -8.95
C ASP A 90 10.31 7.90 -7.61
N LEU A 91 9.43 7.19 -6.91
CA LEU A 91 9.70 6.59 -5.59
C LEU A 91 10.24 5.17 -5.69
N ILE A 92 10.24 4.61 -6.90
CA ILE A 92 10.71 3.26 -7.19
C ILE A 92 12.11 3.34 -7.81
N ASN A 93 13.06 2.60 -7.25
CA ASN A 93 14.38 2.45 -7.84
C ASN A 93 14.39 1.39 -8.96
N ASP A 94 15.50 1.28 -9.70
CA ASP A 94 15.66 0.32 -10.80
C ASP A 94 15.47 -1.15 -10.37
N ASN A 95 15.52 -1.43 -9.06
CA ASN A 95 15.33 -2.75 -8.47
C ASN A 95 13.89 -2.99 -7.96
N GLN A 96 12.91 -2.18 -8.38
CA GLN A 96 11.52 -2.29 -7.91
C GLN A 96 11.36 -2.13 -6.39
N GLN A 97 12.20 -1.29 -5.78
CA GLN A 97 12.11 -1.01 -4.36
C GLN A 97 11.64 0.42 -4.10
N VAL A 98 10.71 0.57 -3.17
CA VAL A 98 10.26 1.88 -2.69
C VAL A 98 11.29 2.44 -1.73
N SER A 99 11.76 3.67 -1.97
CA SER A 99 12.64 4.40 -1.03
C SER A 99 11.81 5.27 -0.08
N LEU A 100 11.77 4.88 1.19
CA LEU A 100 11.09 5.65 2.25
C LEU A 100 11.74 7.02 2.49
N ASP A 101 13.04 7.15 2.22
CA ASP A 101 13.78 8.41 2.32
C ASP A 101 13.30 9.42 1.26
N ARG A 102 13.14 8.98 0.00
CA ARG A 102 12.64 9.84 -1.09
C ARG A 102 11.19 10.27 -0.88
N LEU A 103 10.36 9.36 -0.34
CA LEU A 103 9.00 9.67 0.10
C LEU A 103 9.01 10.83 1.11
N SER A 104 9.87 10.74 2.13
CA SER A 104 10.01 11.73 3.20
C SER A 104 10.65 13.06 2.75
N GLU A 105 11.56 13.04 1.78
CA GLU A 105 12.17 14.25 1.21
C GLU A 105 11.20 15.03 0.33
N ARG A 106 10.41 14.36 -0.52
CA ARG A 106 9.41 15.01 -1.36
C ARG A 106 8.25 15.60 -0.56
N ALA A 107 7.82 14.89 0.48
CA ALA A 107 6.95 15.42 1.54
C ALA A 107 7.39 16.82 2.00
N ARG A 108 8.64 16.91 2.48
CA ARG A 108 9.23 18.15 3.02
C ARG A 108 9.40 19.22 1.95
N ALA A 109 9.88 18.87 0.76
CA ALA A 109 10.07 19.82 -0.34
C ALA A 109 8.74 20.46 -0.79
N THR A 110 7.65 19.71 -0.77
CA THR A 110 6.30 20.22 -1.10
C THR A 110 5.78 21.17 -0.02
N MET A 111 5.97 20.83 1.25
CA MET A 111 5.63 21.70 2.38
C MET A 111 6.41 23.03 2.35
N LEU A 112 7.72 22.99 2.08
CA LEU A 112 8.55 24.20 2.00
C LEU A 112 8.13 25.14 0.86
N LYS A 113 7.73 24.58 -0.29
CA LYS A 113 7.17 25.36 -1.41
C LYS A 113 5.82 26.00 -1.05
N GLN A 114 4.97 25.34 -0.26
CA GLN A 114 3.69 25.90 0.18
C GLN A 114 3.84 27.03 1.21
N VAL A 115 4.92 27.02 2.00
CA VAL A 115 5.20 28.06 3.01
C VAL A 115 5.96 29.28 2.42
N GLY A 116 6.29 29.26 1.13
CA GLY A 116 6.92 30.39 0.44
C GLY A 116 8.38 30.62 0.83
N MET A 117 9.04 29.61 1.40
CA MET A 117 10.46 29.64 1.71
C MET A 117 11.21 28.87 0.63
N SER A 118 11.68 29.59 -0.40
CA SER A 118 12.61 29.10 -1.43
C SER A 118 13.96 29.78 -1.29
#